data_AF-A0A9P6SER7-F1
#
_entry.id   AF-A0A9P6SER7-F1
#
_cell.length_a   1.000
_cell.length_b   1.000
_cell.length_c   1.000
_cell.angle_alpha   90.00
_cell.angle_beta   90.00
_cell.angle_gamma   90.00
#
_symmetry.space_group_name_H-M   'P 1'
#
loop_
_entity.id
_entity.type
_entity.pdbx_description
1 polymer ?
#
loop_
_entity_poly.entity_id
_entity_poly.type
_entity_poly.pdbx_seq_one_letter_code
_entity_poly.pdbx_strand_id
1 'polypeptide(L)'
;MGWTPMEPDYATCGMPPWVGSFDPLMFIYFMLATVLLPYPAYLFVATVFGWEHRAKRPARHYQDLVQAASYGVIVFIFGNYAQTLNWITILAFWITWPSYSLIAELEFAKTSLPSWKTWPFGMYALFAGATAVVLVFTAYHIYLAVILTRTIPGFVGYYLLGLLIPFLLTMIGYACYKQQNKDMFGLSKFYNWMLSLKWRREAYVARKNFEKQQKLESSKQKTIDPPVAASGESTGVQLQQQPAAGTVVVQVEGDQQNGSQHVSRTGSHDNLVYTTSQQLQLDNNNAFLSPSTEQQQQMDVTTPELSIQPYSPYVWSAATPGHFHPHHWQLFYILAFFTRFDHWVSRVGGGIVLACYMQGIMAYGYDYLIEE
;
A
#
# COMPACT_ATOMS: atom_id res chain seq x y z
N MET A 1 -30.56 -37.19 4.52
CA MET A 1 -29.30 -37.71 3.92
C MET A 1 -28.21 -37.54 4.97
N GLY A 2 -27.79 -38.64 5.60
CA GLY A 2 -26.76 -38.61 6.62
C GLY A 2 -25.39 -38.53 5.96
N TRP A 3 -24.82 -37.33 5.90
CA TRP A 3 -23.42 -37.13 5.54
C TRP A 3 -22.60 -37.41 6.81
N THR A 4 -22.06 -38.62 6.94
CA THR A 4 -20.98 -38.86 7.90
C THR A 4 -19.72 -38.26 7.30
N PRO A 5 -19.14 -37.19 7.89
CA PRO A 5 -17.88 -36.65 7.42
C PRO A 5 -16.86 -37.77 7.40
N MET A 6 -16.12 -37.94 6.30
CA MET A 6 -14.92 -38.75 6.32
C MET A 6 -14.03 -38.18 7.43
N GLU A 7 -13.79 -38.94 8.49
CA GLU A 7 -12.75 -38.57 9.44
C GLU A 7 -11.46 -38.42 8.64
N PRO A 8 -10.84 -37.23 8.63
CA PRO A 8 -9.61 -37.03 7.89
C PRO A 8 -8.60 -38.02 8.45
N ASP A 9 -8.00 -38.82 7.58
CA ASP A 9 -6.97 -39.77 7.95
C ASP A 9 -5.68 -39.01 8.30
N TYR A 10 -5.69 -38.37 9.48
CA TYR A 10 -4.56 -37.62 10.02
C TYR A 10 -3.36 -38.53 10.31
N ALA A 11 -3.54 -39.86 10.25
CA ALA A 11 -2.48 -40.84 10.48
C ALA A 11 -1.57 -41.02 9.27
N THR A 12 -2.04 -40.81 8.03
CA THR A 12 -1.25 -41.10 6.82
C THR A 12 -0.31 -39.98 6.36
N CYS A 13 -0.53 -38.72 6.79
CA CYS A 13 0.29 -37.60 6.33
C CYS A 13 1.42 -37.19 7.30
N GLY A 14 1.51 -37.78 8.49
CA GLY A 14 2.52 -37.44 9.50
C GLY A 14 2.50 -35.97 9.97
N MET A 15 1.53 -35.18 9.52
CA MET A 15 1.32 -33.81 9.98
C MET A 15 0.54 -33.87 11.30
N PRO A 16 1.01 -33.18 12.36
CA PRO A 16 0.24 -33.17 13.58
C PRO A 16 -1.14 -32.53 13.31
N PRO A 17 -2.22 -32.95 13.99
CA PRO A 17 -3.61 -32.59 13.66
C PRO A 17 -3.91 -31.07 13.54
N TRP A 18 -3.03 -30.22 14.08
CA TRP A 18 -3.12 -28.76 13.99
C TRP A 18 -2.56 -28.17 12.68
N VAL A 19 -1.83 -28.95 11.87
CA VAL A 19 -1.25 -28.55 10.56
C VAL A 19 -2.10 -29.05 9.38
N GLY A 20 -2.98 -30.04 9.59
CA GLY A 20 -3.98 -30.50 8.61
C GLY A 20 -5.19 -29.56 8.45
N SER A 21 -4.97 -28.25 8.50
CA SER A 21 -5.99 -27.21 8.72
C SER A 21 -6.70 -26.71 7.45
N PHE A 22 -6.44 -27.32 6.30
CA PHE A 22 -7.04 -26.92 5.03
C PHE A 22 -7.87 -28.03 4.40
N ASP A 23 -9.19 -27.92 4.54
CA ASP A 23 -10.16 -28.70 3.79
C ASP A 23 -10.65 -27.86 2.59
N PRO A 24 -10.35 -28.25 1.34
CA PRO A 24 -10.73 -27.46 0.15
C PRO A 24 -12.24 -27.26 0.00
N LEU A 25 -13.05 -28.24 0.38
CA LEU A 25 -14.50 -28.16 0.24
C LEU A 25 -15.06 -27.19 1.28
N MET A 26 -14.62 -27.30 2.53
CA MET A 26 -14.98 -26.35 3.58
C MET A 26 -14.47 -24.94 3.28
N PHE A 27 -13.30 -24.81 2.65
CA PHE A 27 -12.80 -23.53 2.18
C PHE A 27 -13.69 -22.92 1.09
N ILE A 28 -14.13 -23.72 0.09
CA ILE A 28 -15.07 -23.25 -0.93
C ILE A 28 -16.38 -22.77 -0.28
N TYR A 29 -16.93 -23.54 0.66
CA TYR A 29 -18.14 -23.12 1.38
C TYR A 29 -17.92 -21.85 2.19
N PHE A 30 -16.79 -21.74 2.89
CA PHE A 30 -16.40 -20.53 3.62
C PHE A 30 -16.39 -19.31 2.69
N MET A 31 -15.67 -19.41 1.56
CA MET A 31 -15.52 -18.31 0.60
C MET A 31 -16.85 -17.92 -0.04
N LEU A 32 -17.68 -18.89 -0.42
CA LEU A 32 -19.02 -18.63 -0.95
C LEU A 32 -19.91 -17.95 0.07
N ALA A 33 -20.00 -18.50 1.28
CA ALA A 33 -20.92 -18.05 2.31
C ALA A 33 -20.53 -16.70 2.94
N THR A 34 -19.23 -16.37 3.01
CA THR A 34 -18.75 -15.19 3.74
C THR A 34 -18.18 -14.09 2.84
N VAL A 35 -17.71 -14.41 1.63
CA VAL A 35 -17.08 -13.42 0.74
C VAL A 35 -17.88 -13.23 -0.55
N LEU A 36 -18.04 -14.28 -1.34
CA LEU A 36 -18.51 -14.17 -2.73
C LEU A 36 -20.02 -13.91 -2.84
N LEU A 37 -20.86 -14.50 -1.97
CA LEU A 37 -22.30 -14.22 -1.96
C LEU A 37 -22.66 -12.93 -1.21
N PRO A 38 -22.09 -12.62 -0.02
CA PRO A 38 -22.44 -11.41 0.72
C PRO A 38 -22.07 -10.13 -0.02
N TYR A 39 -20.97 -10.10 -0.76
CA TYR A 39 -20.51 -8.90 -1.48
C TYR A 39 -21.55 -8.34 -2.48
N PRO A 40 -22.00 -9.09 -3.50
CA PRO A 40 -23.05 -8.62 -4.39
C PRO A 40 -24.40 -8.45 -3.67
N ALA A 41 -24.71 -9.28 -2.67
CA ALA A 41 -25.93 -9.12 -1.88
C ALA A 41 -25.95 -7.77 -1.15
N TYR A 42 -24.84 -7.33 -0.59
CA TYR A 42 -24.71 -6.02 0.03
C TYR A 42 -24.89 -4.89 -0.94
N LEU A 43 -24.26 -4.94 -2.12
CA LEU A 43 -24.45 -3.89 -3.13
C LEU A 43 -25.92 -3.78 -3.54
N PHE A 44 -26.60 -4.91 -3.73
CA PHE A 44 -28.02 -4.92 -4.05
C PHE A 44 -28.86 -4.32 -2.91
N VAL A 45 -28.69 -4.79 -1.68
CA VAL A 45 -29.45 -4.32 -0.51
C VAL A 45 -29.16 -2.83 -0.25
N ALA A 46 -27.90 -2.41 -0.23
CA ALA A 46 -27.53 -1.02 -0.01
C ALA A 46 -28.11 -0.09 -1.08
N THR A 47 -28.17 -0.54 -2.34
CA THR A 47 -28.80 0.22 -3.42
C THR A 47 -30.32 0.32 -3.25
N VAL A 48 -30.99 -0.80 -2.93
CA VAL A 48 -32.45 -0.85 -2.77
C VAL A 48 -32.93 -0.03 -1.57
N PHE A 49 -32.23 -0.10 -0.45
CA PHE A 49 -32.59 0.60 0.78
C PHE A 49 -31.92 1.97 0.94
N GLY A 50 -31.09 2.39 -0.01
CA GLY A 50 -30.38 3.67 0.03
C GLY A 50 -29.41 3.77 1.21
N TRP A 51 -28.77 2.66 1.60
CA TRP A 51 -27.77 2.65 2.66
C TRP A 51 -26.54 3.46 2.26
N GLU A 52 -25.93 4.12 3.23
CA GLU A 52 -24.71 4.88 3.03
C GLU A 52 -23.55 3.93 2.71
N HIS A 53 -22.95 4.11 1.54
CA HIS A 53 -21.80 3.34 1.11
C HIS A 53 -20.95 4.17 0.15
N ARG A 54 -19.66 3.85 0.06
CA ARG A 54 -18.77 4.52 -0.87
C ARG A 54 -19.07 4.07 -2.30
N ALA A 55 -19.38 5.00 -3.18
CA ALA A 55 -19.46 4.73 -4.61
C ALA A 55 -18.09 4.26 -5.13
N LYS A 56 -18.05 3.05 -5.71
CA LYS A 56 -16.81 2.42 -6.19
C LYS A 56 -16.94 2.08 -7.67
N ARG A 57 -15.84 2.24 -8.41
CA ARG A 57 -15.76 1.76 -9.80
C ARG A 57 -15.69 0.22 -9.81
N PRO A 58 -16.11 -0.47 -10.88
CA PRO A 58 -16.02 -1.94 -10.97
C PRO A 58 -14.61 -2.50 -10.68
N ALA A 59 -13.56 -1.81 -11.15
CA ALA A 59 -12.17 -2.19 -10.85
C ALA A 59 -11.85 -2.16 -9.35
N ARG A 60 -12.43 -1.21 -8.60
CA ARG A 60 -12.25 -1.11 -7.15
C ARG A 60 -13.04 -2.20 -6.42
N HIS A 61 -14.25 -2.53 -6.86
CA HIS A 61 -14.99 -3.69 -6.33
C HIS A 61 -14.23 -5.00 -6.54
N TYR A 62 -13.66 -5.19 -7.72
CA TYR A 62 -12.82 -6.36 -8.00
C TYR A 62 -11.60 -6.42 -7.07
N GLN A 63 -10.90 -5.29 -6.88
CA GLN A 63 -9.77 -5.21 -5.95
C GLN A 63 -10.19 -5.58 -4.51
N ASP A 64 -11.29 -5.02 -4.01
CA ASP A 64 -11.81 -5.33 -2.67
C ASP A 64 -12.15 -6.82 -2.54
N LEU A 65 -12.74 -7.44 -3.56
CA LEU A 65 -13.09 -8.87 -3.54
C LEU A 65 -11.84 -9.77 -3.54
N VAL A 66 -10.82 -9.44 -4.32
CA VAL A 66 -9.53 -10.17 -4.35
C VAL A 66 -8.81 -10.05 -3.00
N GLN A 67 -8.84 -8.87 -2.38
CA GLN A 67 -8.27 -8.66 -1.05
C GLN A 67 -9.07 -9.43 0.01
N ALA A 68 -10.40 -9.37 -0.02
CA ALA A 68 -11.27 -10.15 0.87
C ALA A 68 -11.04 -11.65 0.74
N ALA A 69 -10.87 -12.14 -0.48
CA ALA A 69 -10.53 -13.53 -0.71
C ALA A 69 -9.16 -13.90 -0.13
N SER A 70 -8.16 -13.03 -0.33
CA SER A 70 -6.79 -13.23 0.17
C SER A 70 -6.74 -13.26 1.71
N TYR A 71 -7.42 -12.31 2.36
CA TYR A 71 -7.56 -12.32 3.81
C TYR A 71 -8.44 -13.47 4.31
N GLY A 72 -9.47 -13.86 3.54
CA GLY A 72 -10.31 -15.02 3.80
C GLY A 72 -9.51 -16.32 3.89
N VAL A 73 -8.49 -16.51 3.03
CA VAL A 73 -7.55 -17.64 3.14
C VAL A 73 -6.83 -17.64 4.50
N ILE A 74 -6.32 -16.47 4.92
CA ILE A 74 -5.61 -16.35 6.20
C ILE A 74 -6.56 -16.63 7.37
N VAL A 75 -7.77 -16.04 7.36
CA VAL A 75 -8.78 -16.28 8.40
C VAL A 75 -9.18 -17.74 8.44
N PHE A 76 -9.41 -18.38 7.29
CA PHE A 76 -9.81 -19.77 7.21
C PHE A 76 -8.77 -20.70 7.84
N ILE A 77 -7.50 -20.55 7.44
CA ILE A 77 -6.39 -21.39 7.90
C ILE A 77 -6.12 -21.16 9.39
N PHE A 78 -5.85 -19.92 9.80
CA PHE A 78 -5.42 -19.63 11.17
C PHE A 78 -6.58 -19.60 12.18
N GLY A 79 -7.80 -19.35 11.71
CA GLY A 79 -9.05 -19.49 12.48
C GLY A 79 -9.54 -20.93 12.58
N ASN A 80 -8.88 -21.89 11.95
CA ASN A 80 -9.25 -23.30 11.92
C ASN A 80 -10.71 -23.53 11.47
N TYR A 81 -11.15 -22.77 10.46
CA TYR A 81 -12.53 -22.87 9.96
C TYR A 81 -12.77 -24.16 9.19
N ALA A 82 -11.74 -24.93 8.82
CA ALA A 82 -11.91 -26.30 8.35
C ALA A 82 -12.66 -27.18 9.36
N GLN A 83 -12.44 -26.97 10.67
CA GLN A 83 -13.09 -27.75 11.74
C GLN A 83 -14.22 -26.98 12.43
N THR A 84 -14.11 -25.65 12.53
CA THR A 84 -15.03 -24.83 13.33
C THR A 84 -16.16 -24.21 12.53
N LEU A 85 -16.05 -24.15 11.20
CA LEU A 85 -17.12 -23.64 10.35
C LEU A 85 -18.28 -24.63 10.33
N ASN A 86 -19.48 -24.14 10.69
CA ASN A 86 -20.70 -24.90 10.52
C ASN A 86 -21.88 -23.95 10.24
N TRP A 87 -23.09 -24.53 10.16
CA TRP A 87 -24.30 -23.77 9.89
C TRP A 87 -24.60 -22.69 10.94
N ILE A 88 -24.17 -22.85 12.20
CA ILE A 88 -24.37 -21.84 13.26
C ILE A 88 -23.55 -20.61 12.96
N THR A 89 -22.27 -20.79 12.61
CA THR A 89 -21.38 -19.69 12.21
C THR A 89 -21.94 -18.95 11.00
N ILE A 90 -22.41 -19.69 9.99
CA ILE A 90 -22.99 -19.12 8.76
C ILE A 90 -24.30 -18.37 9.08
N LEU A 91 -25.19 -18.94 9.90
CA LEU A 91 -26.43 -18.28 10.29
C LEU A 91 -26.17 -17.01 11.08
N ALA A 92 -25.26 -17.06 12.06
CA ALA A 92 -24.86 -15.89 12.85
C ALA A 92 -24.27 -14.80 11.96
N PHE A 93 -23.46 -15.17 10.95
CA PHE A 93 -22.95 -14.25 9.95
C PHE A 93 -24.09 -13.55 9.19
N TRP A 94 -25.02 -14.31 8.61
CA TRP A 94 -26.09 -13.77 7.77
C TRP A 94 -27.15 -12.96 8.56
N ILE A 95 -27.29 -13.19 9.87
CA ILE A 95 -28.11 -12.34 10.75
C ILE A 95 -27.35 -11.07 11.13
N THR A 96 -26.08 -11.20 11.51
CA THR A 96 -25.28 -10.07 12.01
C THR A 96 -24.98 -9.07 10.91
N TRP A 97 -24.66 -9.54 9.71
CA TRP A 97 -24.28 -8.68 8.58
C TRP A 97 -25.31 -7.57 8.26
N PRO A 98 -26.61 -7.88 8.04
CA PRO A 98 -27.61 -6.85 7.81
C PRO A 98 -27.95 -6.09 9.09
N SER A 99 -27.94 -6.74 10.26
CA SER A 99 -28.22 -6.08 11.55
C SER A 99 -27.20 -4.98 11.85
N TYR A 100 -25.92 -5.27 11.64
CA TYR A 100 -24.82 -4.32 11.81
C TYR A 100 -24.91 -3.18 10.80
N SER A 101 -25.29 -3.48 9.55
CA SER A 101 -25.54 -2.46 8.53
C SER A 101 -26.68 -1.53 8.94
N LEU A 102 -27.81 -2.06 9.43
CA LEU A 102 -28.93 -1.25 9.93
C LEU A 102 -28.56 -0.39 11.14
N ILE A 103 -27.71 -0.88 12.04
CA ILE A 103 -27.19 -0.08 13.16
C ILE A 103 -26.37 1.10 12.65
N ALA A 104 -25.54 0.89 11.61
CA ALA A 104 -24.75 1.96 11.01
C ALA A 104 -25.62 3.03 10.31
N GLU A 105 -26.83 2.66 9.89
CA GLU A 105 -27.78 3.59 9.28
C GLU A 105 -28.55 4.49 10.27
N LEU A 106 -28.42 4.26 11.58
CA LEU A 106 -29.06 5.11 12.59
C LEU A 106 -28.47 6.52 12.55
N GLU A 107 -29.31 7.56 12.63
CA GLU A 107 -28.86 8.97 12.52
C GLU A 107 -27.74 9.33 13.50
N PHE A 108 -27.79 8.80 14.73
CA PHE A 108 -26.76 9.03 15.74
C PHE A 108 -25.46 8.23 15.50
N ALA A 109 -25.49 7.21 14.64
CA ALA A 109 -24.34 6.40 14.23
C ALA A 109 -23.67 6.95 12.96
N LYS A 110 -24.40 7.71 12.13
CA LYS A 110 -23.92 8.41 10.91
C LYS A 110 -23.10 9.67 11.19
N THR A 111 -22.38 9.70 12.29
CA THR A 111 -21.62 10.89 12.68
C THR A 111 -20.13 10.56 12.70
N SER A 112 -19.36 11.17 11.81
CA SER A 112 -17.89 11.13 11.83
C SER A 112 -17.40 11.98 13.00
N LEU A 113 -17.46 11.47 14.22
CA LEU A 113 -17.22 12.29 15.41
C LEU A 113 -15.73 12.31 15.75
N PRO A 114 -15.05 13.47 15.59
CA PRO A 114 -13.61 13.58 15.81
C PRO A 114 -13.23 13.37 17.28
N SER A 115 -14.18 13.47 18.20
CA SER A 115 -13.98 13.19 19.62
C SER A 115 -15.12 12.39 20.22
N TRP A 116 -14.78 11.37 21.01
CA TRP A 116 -15.74 10.63 21.82
C TRP A 116 -16.48 11.50 22.84
N LYS A 117 -16.00 12.72 23.14
CA LYS A 117 -16.65 13.67 24.06
C LYS A 117 -17.89 14.35 23.47
N THR A 118 -18.02 14.36 22.14
CA THR A 118 -19.14 15.02 21.44
C THR A 118 -20.16 14.00 20.94
N TRP A 119 -20.11 12.76 21.44
CA TRP A 119 -21.02 11.71 21.03
C TRP A 119 -22.45 11.97 21.52
N PRO A 120 -23.48 11.78 20.67
CA PRO A 120 -24.86 11.78 21.14
C PRO A 120 -25.06 10.58 22.10
N PHE A 121 -26.04 10.69 22.99
CA PHE A 121 -26.33 9.63 23.97
C PHE A 121 -26.54 8.25 23.32
N GLY A 122 -27.23 8.19 22.17
CA GLY A 122 -27.43 6.95 21.42
C GLY A 122 -26.12 6.26 21.03
N MET A 123 -25.10 7.03 20.66
CA MET A 123 -23.78 6.48 20.30
C MET A 123 -23.04 5.94 21.54
N TYR A 124 -23.12 6.62 22.69
CA TYR A 124 -22.59 6.08 23.94
C TYR A 124 -23.28 4.78 24.35
N ALA A 125 -24.61 4.72 24.26
CA ALA A 125 -25.38 3.52 24.58
C ALA A 125 -25.02 2.36 23.63
N LEU A 126 -24.93 2.64 22.33
CA LEU A 126 -24.51 1.66 21.32
C LEU A 126 -23.11 1.12 21.63
N PHE A 127 -22.14 2.00 21.87
CA PHE A 127 -20.76 1.61 22.13
C PHE A 127 -20.60 0.86 23.45
N ALA A 128 -21.30 1.29 24.51
CA ALA A 128 -21.32 0.60 25.79
C ALA A 128 -21.93 -0.81 25.66
N GLY A 129 -23.03 -0.95 24.92
CA GLY A 129 -23.64 -2.24 24.62
C GLY A 129 -22.71 -3.16 23.84
N ALA A 130 -22.10 -2.66 22.76
CA ALA A 130 -21.13 -3.41 21.97
C ALA A 130 -19.91 -3.84 22.81
N THR A 131 -19.41 -2.95 23.66
CA THR A 131 -18.29 -3.23 24.58
C THR A 131 -18.67 -4.31 25.58
N ALA A 132 -19.85 -4.24 26.19
CA ALA A 132 -20.33 -5.25 27.12
C ALA A 132 -20.44 -6.63 26.45
N VAL A 133 -20.98 -6.70 25.23
CA VAL A 133 -21.05 -7.95 24.45
C VAL A 133 -19.66 -8.51 24.19
N VAL A 134 -18.72 -7.68 23.72
CA VAL A 134 -17.33 -8.10 23.47
C VAL A 134 -16.70 -8.65 24.75
N LEU A 135 -16.84 -7.96 25.89
CA LEU A 135 -16.28 -8.40 27.16
C LEU A 135 -16.87 -9.74 27.63
N VAL A 136 -18.17 -9.96 27.46
CA VAL A 136 -18.81 -11.25 27.79
C VAL A 136 -18.25 -12.37 26.91
N PHE A 137 -18.15 -12.14 25.59
CA PHE A 137 -17.54 -13.11 24.68
C PHE A 137 -16.07 -13.35 25.03
N THR A 138 -15.29 -12.32 25.32
CA THR A 138 -13.88 -12.44 25.71
C THR A 138 -13.74 -13.27 26.98
N ALA A 139 -14.51 -12.98 28.03
CA ALA A 139 -14.48 -13.75 29.28
C ALA A 139 -14.82 -15.21 29.05
N TYR A 140 -15.83 -15.49 28.22
CA TYR A 140 -16.22 -16.84 27.88
C TYR A 140 -15.14 -17.59 27.08
N HIS A 141 -14.49 -16.93 26.12
CA HIS A 141 -13.41 -17.54 25.35
C HIS A 141 -12.15 -17.79 26.18
N ILE A 142 -11.85 -16.92 27.16
CA ILE A 142 -10.79 -17.18 28.15
C ILE A 142 -11.15 -18.41 28.98
N TYR A 143 -12.41 -18.56 29.40
CA TYR A 143 -12.87 -19.77 30.09
C TYR A 143 -12.69 -21.03 29.23
N LEU A 144 -13.05 -20.99 27.95
CA LEU A 144 -12.78 -22.10 27.02
C LEU A 144 -11.28 -22.40 26.86
N ALA A 145 -10.44 -21.37 26.81
CA ALA A 145 -8.99 -21.52 26.77
C ALA A 145 -8.45 -22.21 28.04
N VAL A 146 -8.99 -21.87 29.21
CA VAL A 146 -8.64 -22.51 30.49
C VAL A 146 -9.01 -23.99 30.49
N ILE A 147 -10.19 -24.36 29.96
CA ILE A 147 -10.56 -25.76 29.79
C ILE A 147 -9.57 -26.47 28.87
N LEU A 148 -9.25 -25.87 27.71
CA LEU A 148 -8.33 -26.47 26.73
C LEU A 148 -6.90 -26.58 27.26
N THR A 149 -6.52 -25.78 28.25
CA THR A 149 -5.20 -25.88 28.91
C THR A 149 -5.02 -27.21 29.63
N ARG A 150 -6.11 -27.90 30.01
CA ARG A 150 -6.05 -29.24 30.59
C ARG A 150 -5.55 -30.29 29.59
N THR A 151 -5.82 -30.08 28.30
CA THR A 151 -5.36 -30.96 27.21
C THR A 151 -4.08 -30.45 26.55
N ILE A 152 -3.88 -29.14 26.49
CA ILE A 152 -2.72 -28.49 25.87
C ILE A 152 -2.07 -27.57 26.92
N PRO A 153 -1.07 -28.05 27.67
CA PRO A 153 -0.41 -27.26 28.71
C PRO A 153 0.09 -25.91 28.19
N GLY A 154 -0.25 -24.82 28.89
CA GLY A 154 0.15 -23.45 28.54
C GLY A 154 -0.71 -22.75 27.47
N PHE A 155 -1.79 -23.37 26.97
CA PHE A 155 -2.63 -22.78 25.91
C PHE A 155 -3.16 -21.38 26.25
N VAL A 156 -3.64 -21.15 27.49
CA VAL A 156 -4.09 -19.82 27.94
C VAL A 156 -2.99 -18.77 27.79
N GLY A 157 -1.74 -19.10 28.08
CA GLY A 157 -0.62 -18.17 27.94
C GLY A 157 -0.45 -17.70 26.50
N TYR A 158 -0.43 -18.64 25.54
CA TYR A 158 -0.36 -18.30 24.10
C TYR A 158 -1.59 -17.53 23.62
N TYR A 159 -2.78 -17.90 24.11
CA TYR A 159 -4.03 -17.23 23.78
C TYR A 159 -4.03 -15.77 24.24
N LEU A 160 -3.63 -15.51 25.48
CA LEU A 160 -3.52 -14.15 26.04
C LEU A 160 -2.40 -13.35 25.36
N LEU A 161 -1.28 -13.99 25.01
CA LEU A 161 -0.21 -13.34 24.25
C LEU A 161 -0.69 -12.90 22.86
N GLY A 162 -1.52 -13.72 22.21
CA GLY A 162 -2.17 -13.36 20.94
C GLY A 162 -3.00 -12.08 21.05
N LEU A 163 -3.72 -11.87 22.17
CA LEU A 163 -4.51 -10.66 22.40
C LEU A 163 -3.65 -9.38 22.51
N LEU A 164 -2.34 -9.49 22.71
CA LEU A 164 -1.43 -8.34 22.66
C LEU A 164 -1.14 -7.86 21.24
N ILE A 165 -1.38 -8.67 20.21
CA ILE A 165 -1.07 -8.30 18.82
C ILE A 165 -1.84 -7.04 18.37
N PRO A 166 -3.17 -6.92 18.52
CA PRO A 166 -3.90 -5.68 18.22
C PRO A 166 -3.34 -4.46 18.96
N PHE A 167 -2.97 -4.63 20.22
CA PHE A 167 -2.41 -3.56 21.04
C PHE A 167 -1.05 -3.10 20.49
N LEU A 168 -0.16 -4.05 20.17
CA LEU A 168 1.15 -3.75 19.57
C LEU A 168 1.00 -3.06 18.20
N LEU A 169 0.10 -3.56 17.35
CA LEU A 169 -0.19 -2.93 16.05
C LEU A 169 -0.75 -1.52 16.20
N THR A 170 -1.61 -1.29 17.19
CA THR A 170 -2.13 0.05 17.51
C THR A 170 -1.02 0.99 17.98
N MET A 171 -0.12 0.51 18.85
CA MET A 171 1.03 1.28 19.32
C MET A 171 2.00 1.60 18.19
N ILE A 172 2.23 0.65 17.26
CA ILE A 172 3.03 0.88 16.04
C ILE A 172 2.33 1.91 15.15
N GLY A 173 1.02 1.79 14.91
CA GLY A 173 0.25 2.75 14.13
C GLY A 173 0.31 4.17 14.72
N TYR A 174 0.18 4.29 16.04
CA TYR A 174 0.33 5.56 16.75
C TYR A 174 1.76 6.11 16.66
N ALA A 175 2.78 5.24 16.74
CA ALA A 175 4.17 5.61 16.54
C ALA A 175 4.39 6.13 15.11
N CYS A 176 3.85 5.46 14.09
CA CYS A 176 3.89 5.91 12.70
C CYS A 176 3.19 7.26 12.51
N TYR A 177 2.00 7.45 13.10
CA TYR A 177 1.29 8.73 13.11
C TYR A 177 2.14 9.86 13.72
N LYS A 178 2.75 9.62 14.89
CA LYS A 178 3.65 10.60 15.52
C LYS A 178 4.90 10.87 14.69
N GLN A 179 5.43 9.84 14.05
CA GLN A 179 6.60 9.96 13.20
C GLN A 179 6.31 10.77 11.95
N GLN A 180 5.17 10.53 11.28
CA GLN A 180 4.75 11.28 10.10
C GLN A 180 4.49 12.75 10.42
N ASN A 181 3.76 13.02 11.51
CA ASN A 181 3.33 14.38 11.82
C ASN A 181 4.35 15.21 12.61
N LYS A 182 5.29 14.57 13.32
CA LYS A 182 6.22 15.28 14.24
C LYS A 182 7.67 14.83 14.13
N ASP A 183 8.00 13.87 13.27
CA ASP A 183 9.32 13.23 13.21
C ASP A 183 9.84 12.79 14.59
N MET A 184 8.95 12.25 15.42
CA MET A 184 9.19 12.00 16.85
C MET A 184 10.42 11.14 17.14
N PHE A 185 10.75 10.20 16.25
CA PHE A 185 11.90 9.30 16.38
C PHE A 185 13.13 9.76 15.58
N GLY A 186 13.04 10.89 14.88
CA GLY A 186 14.12 11.40 14.03
C GLY A 186 14.47 10.47 12.85
N LEU A 187 13.56 9.55 12.47
CA LEU A 187 13.81 8.64 11.35
C LEU A 187 13.91 9.41 10.03
N SER A 188 13.30 10.60 9.91
CA SER A 188 13.48 11.45 8.74
C SER A 188 14.94 11.87 8.58
N LYS A 189 15.64 12.18 9.69
CA LYS A 189 17.06 12.57 9.69
C LYS A 189 17.94 11.39 9.30
N PHE A 190 17.67 10.21 9.85
CA PHE A 190 18.40 8.99 9.51
C PHE A 190 18.20 8.61 8.03
N TYR A 191 16.97 8.67 7.53
CA TYR A 191 16.66 8.41 6.14
C TYR A 191 17.32 9.43 5.19
N ASN A 192 17.25 10.71 5.52
CA ASN A 192 17.95 11.77 4.78
C ASN A 192 19.47 11.60 4.80
N TRP A 193 20.03 11.16 5.92
CA TRP A 193 21.45 10.84 6.00
C TRP A 193 21.80 9.69 5.06
N MET A 194 21.03 8.60 5.02
CA MET A 194 21.24 7.50 4.07
C MET A 194 21.11 7.94 2.61
N LEU A 195 20.09 8.74 2.28
CA LEU A 195 19.93 9.30 0.94
C LEU A 195 21.09 10.22 0.56
N SER A 196 21.60 11.02 1.50
CA SER A 196 22.76 11.87 1.27
C SER A 196 24.03 11.04 0.98
N LEU A 197 24.19 9.87 1.61
CA LEU A 197 25.29 8.95 1.31
C LEU A 197 25.15 8.34 -0.08
N LYS A 198 23.94 7.92 -0.47
CA LYS A 198 23.64 7.43 -1.83
C LYS A 198 23.96 8.50 -2.88
N TRP A 199 23.44 9.72 -2.70
CA TRP A 199 23.69 10.85 -3.59
C TRP A 199 25.18 11.19 -3.69
N ARG A 200 25.93 11.22 -2.57
CA ARG A 200 27.39 11.45 -2.58
C ARG A 200 28.13 10.38 -3.40
N ARG A 201 27.72 9.13 -3.30
CA ARG A 201 28.30 8.02 -4.08
C ARG A 201 28.01 8.19 -5.57
N GLU A 202 26.79 8.51 -5.94
CA GLU A 202 26.38 8.73 -7.33
C GLU A 202 27.09 9.95 -7.94
N ALA A 203 27.14 11.07 -7.20
CA ALA A 203 27.88 12.26 -7.61
C ALA A 203 29.39 11.98 -7.80
N TYR A 204 30.00 11.17 -6.93
CA TYR A 204 31.40 10.76 -7.08
C TYR A 204 31.62 9.91 -8.33
N VAL A 205 30.73 8.94 -8.60
CA VAL A 205 30.81 8.10 -9.80
C VAL A 205 30.64 8.93 -11.06
N ALA A 206 29.69 9.87 -11.08
CA ALA A 206 29.46 10.78 -12.20
C ALA A 206 30.70 11.65 -12.47
N ARG A 207 31.30 12.25 -11.43
CA ARG A 207 32.57 13.03 -11.56
C ARG A 207 33.69 12.17 -12.12
N LYS A 208 33.89 10.96 -11.59
CA LYS A 208 34.95 10.06 -12.06
C LYS A 208 34.75 9.64 -13.52
N ASN A 209 33.51 9.42 -13.94
CA ASN A 209 33.20 9.08 -15.33
C ASN A 209 33.41 10.27 -16.27
N PHE A 210 33.02 11.46 -15.84
CA PHE A 210 33.25 12.71 -16.58
C PHE A 210 34.75 13.02 -16.75
N GLU A 211 35.54 12.88 -15.67
CA GLU A 211 37.01 13.01 -15.73
C GLU A 211 37.65 12.00 -16.70
N LYS A 212 37.13 10.76 -16.74
CA LYS A 212 37.59 9.73 -17.70
C LYS A 212 37.25 10.14 -19.14
N GLN A 213 36.06 10.68 -19.38
CA GLN A 213 35.66 11.16 -20.71
C GLN A 213 36.55 12.32 -21.16
N GLN A 214 36.78 13.33 -20.31
CA GLN A 214 37.70 14.44 -20.62
C GLN A 214 39.14 13.97 -20.91
N LYS A 215 39.64 12.99 -20.14
CA LYS A 215 40.97 12.39 -20.41
C LYS A 215 41.02 11.64 -21.74
N LEU A 216 39.95 10.95 -22.10
CA LEU A 216 39.85 10.24 -23.37
C LEU A 216 39.80 11.23 -24.55
N GLU A 217 39.05 12.31 -24.42
CA GLU A 217 38.94 13.38 -25.43
C GLU A 217 40.26 14.13 -25.61
N SER A 218 40.93 14.52 -24.53
CA SER A 218 42.24 15.17 -24.60
C SER A 218 43.34 14.25 -25.16
N SER A 219 43.29 12.95 -24.86
CA SER A 219 44.20 11.97 -25.45
C SER A 219 43.98 11.81 -26.96
N LYS A 220 42.72 11.82 -27.42
CA LYS A 220 42.39 11.79 -28.86
C LYS A 220 42.93 13.03 -29.58
N GLN A 221 42.83 14.22 -28.97
CA GLN A 221 43.34 15.45 -29.56
C GLN A 221 44.86 15.43 -29.75
N LYS A 222 45.61 14.85 -28.80
CA LYS A 222 47.08 14.79 -28.85
C LYS A 222 47.63 13.84 -29.93
N THR A 223 46.83 12.92 -30.46
CA THR A 223 47.27 11.94 -31.48
C THR A 223 47.14 12.48 -32.92
N ILE A 224 46.51 13.64 -33.13
CA ILE A 224 46.24 14.21 -34.48
C ILE A 224 47.27 15.29 -34.85
N ASP A 225 48.47 15.26 -34.27
CA ASP A 225 49.61 15.99 -34.84
C ASP A 225 50.32 15.05 -35.82
N PRO A 226 50.05 15.12 -37.14
CA PRO A 226 50.80 14.31 -38.09
C PRO A 226 52.29 14.69 -37.99
N PRO A 227 53.20 13.72 -38.05
CA PRO A 227 54.61 14.04 -38.23
C PRO A 227 54.73 14.84 -39.53
N VAL A 228 55.37 16.01 -39.43
CA VAL A 228 55.69 16.89 -40.57
C VAL A 228 56.60 16.11 -41.53
N ALA A 229 55.99 15.36 -42.44
CA ALA A 229 56.66 14.77 -43.57
C ALA A 229 56.77 15.89 -44.62
N ALA A 230 58.00 16.36 -44.81
CA ALA A 230 58.34 17.26 -45.89
C ALA A 230 58.02 16.62 -47.26
N SER A 231 57.60 17.47 -48.19
CA SER A 231 57.49 17.30 -49.65
C SER A 231 56.20 16.67 -50.22
N GLY A 232 55.56 17.42 -51.12
CA GLY A 232 54.65 16.91 -52.15
C GLY A 232 53.33 17.67 -52.28
N GLU A 233 53.26 18.61 -53.23
CA GLU A 233 52.01 19.20 -53.73
C GLU A 233 51.00 18.10 -54.10
N SER A 234 49.81 18.10 -53.48
CA SER A 234 48.60 17.65 -54.16
C SER A 234 47.37 18.33 -53.55
N THR A 235 46.55 18.88 -54.44
CA THR A 235 45.33 19.63 -54.18
C THR A 235 44.20 18.64 -53.89
N GLY A 236 43.73 18.58 -52.65
CA GLY A 236 42.63 17.72 -52.24
C GLY A 236 41.83 18.34 -51.10
N VAL A 237 40.56 18.65 -51.36
CA VAL A 237 39.60 19.30 -50.46
C VAL A 237 39.40 18.45 -49.19
N GLN A 238 39.90 18.93 -48.05
CA GLN A 238 39.59 18.35 -46.74
C GLN A 238 38.31 18.99 -46.17
N LEU A 239 37.25 18.19 -46.09
CA LEU A 239 36.04 18.51 -45.31
C LEU A 239 36.37 18.34 -43.82
N GLN A 240 36.62 19.45 -43.15
CA GLN A 240 36.85 19.51 -41.71
C GLN A 240 35.50 19.35 -41.00
N GLN A 241 35.17 18.11 -40.62
CA GLN A 241 33.97 17.80 -39.83
C GLN A 241 34.23 18.21 -38.37
N GLN A 242 33.71 19.38 -38.00
CA GLN A 242 33.83 19.93 -36.65
C GLN A 242 32.84 19.20 -35.71
N PRO A 243 33.30 18.56 -34.62
CA PRO A 243 32.40 17.91 -33.67
C PRO A 243 31.54 18.97 -32.96
N ALA A 244 30.23 18.78 -32.98
CA ALA A 244 29.29 19.69 -32.34
C ALA A 244 29.51 19.72 -30.82
N ALA A 245 29.77 20.91 -30.26
CA ALA A 245 29.88 21.15 -28.84
C ALA A 245 28.49 21.01 -28.19
N GLY A 246 28.23 19.88 -27.53
CA GLY A 246 27.01 19.64 -26.76
C GLY A 246 27.30 19.68 -25.26
N THR A 247 26.47 20.38 -24.49
CA THR A 247 26.47 20.31 -23.03
C THR A 247 25.91 18.95 -22.60
N VAL A 248 26.74 18.09 -22.00
CA VAL A 248 26.29 16.82 -21.43
C VAL A 248 25.76 17.07 -20.02
N VAL A 249 24.46 17.32 -19.90
CA VAL A 249 23.79 17.31 -18.60
C VAL A 249 23.62 15.84 -18.20
N VAL A 250 24.52 15.34 -17.35
CA VAL A 250 24.30 14.06 -16.67
C VAL A 250 23.26 14.31 -15.60
N GLN A 251 22.00 14.28 -15.99
CA GLN A 251 20.90 14.19 -15.05
C GLN A 251 21.05 12.83 -14.38
N VAL A 252 21.63 12.81 -13.18
CA VAL A 252 21.62 11.63 -12.33
C VAL A 252 20.15 11.38 -12.06
N GLU A 253 19.59 10.41 -12.76
CA GLU A 253 18.25 9.87 -12.57
C GLU A 253 18.24 9.14 -11.21
N GLY A 254 18.47 9.89 -10.14
CA GLY A 254 17.80 9.58 -8.90
C GLY A 254 16.32 9.77 -9.18
N ASP A 255 15.48 8.93 -8.59
CA ASP A 255 14.03 9.09 -8.58
C ASP A 255 13.64 10.42 -7.90
N GLN A 256 14.03 11.56 -8.47
CA GLN A 256 13.27 12.78 -8.41
C GLN A 256 11.97 12.40 -9.08
N GLN A 257 11.07 11.84 -8.27
CA GLN A 257 9.65 12.05 -8.39
C GLN A 257 9.50 13.54 -8.62
N ASN A 258 9.43 13.88 -9.90
CA ASN A 258 9.08 15.19 -10.43
C ASN A 258 7.95 15.65 -9.54
N GLY A 259 8.22 16.67 -8.72
CA GLY A 259 7.49 16.95 -7.49
C GLY A 259 6.04 16.58 -7.69
N SER A 260 5.63 15.47 -7.09
CA SER A 260 4.22 15.12 -7.10
C SER A 260 3.57 16.34 -6.48
N GLN A 261 2.86 17.10 -7.32
CA GLN A 261 1.56 17.52 -6.90
C GLN A 261 0.95 16.24 -6.36
N HIS A 262 1.03 16.09 -5.04
CA HIS A 262 0.30 15.10 -4.29
C HIS A 262 -1.13 15.54 -4.53
N VAL A 263 -1.65 15.14 -5.68
CA VAL A 263 -3.07 15.05 -5.94
C VAL A 263 -3.49 14.08 -4.86
N SER A 264 -3.96 14.61 -3.73
CA SER A 264 -4.84 13.90 -2.83
C SER A 264 -5.92 13.34 -3.75
N ARG A 265 -5.73 12.07 -4.14
CA ARG A 265 -6.52 11.39 -5.16
C ARG A 265 -7.78 10.89 -4.48
N THR A 266 -8.53 11.83 -3.90
CA THR A 266 -9.93 11.72 -3.55
C THR A 266 -10.70 12.51 -4.59
N GLY A 267 -10.79 11.89 -5.79
CA GLY A 267 -11.71 12.20 -6.88
C GLY A 267 -12.03 13.67 -7.19
N SER A 268 -11.35 14.23 -8.20
CA SER A 268 -11.99 14.99 -9.29
C SER A 268 -10.95 15.41 -10.34
N HIS A 269 -11.31 15.22 -11.62
CA HIS A 269 -10.67 15.68 -12.86
C HIS A 269 -9.23 15.23 -13.20
N ASP A 270 -9.16 14.32 -14.18
CA ASP A 270 -7.97 14.00 -14.97
C ASP A 270 -7.61 15.19 -15.89
N ASN A 271 -6.34 15.61 -15.88
CA ASN A 271 -5.69 16.23 -17.03
C ASN A 271 -4.37 15.49 -17.30
N LEU A 272 -4.32 14.81 -18.45
CA LEU A 272 -3.12 14.18 -19.00
C LEU A 272 -2.16 15.28 -19.47
N VAL A 273 -1.07 15.46 -18.74
CA VAL A 273 0.07 16.27 -19.20
C VAL A 273 1.18 15.30 -19.63
N TYR A 274 1.31 15.11 -20.94
CA TYR A 274 2.52 14.56 -21.55
C TYR A 274 3.51 15.70 -21.75
N THR A 275 4.49 15.83 -20.86
CA THR A 275 5.62 16.73 -21.08
C THR A 275 6.71 15.96 -21.83
N THR A 276 6.65 15.98 -23.16
CA THR A 276 7.80 15.65 -24.01
C THR A 276 8.54 16.94 -24.32
N SER A 277 9.50 17.33 -23.49
CA SER A 277 10.42 18.43 -23.79
C SER A 277 11.55 17.93 -24.68
N GLN A 278 11.24 17.66 -25.95
CA GLN A 278 12.17 17.88 -27.05
C GLN A 278 11.72 19.16 -27.75
N GLN A 279 12.23 20.29 -27.29
CA GLN A 279 12.06 21.56 -27.96
C GLN A 279 13.03 21.61 -29.16
N LEU A 280 12.69 20.88 -30.22
CA LEU A 280 13.22 21.14 -31.55
C LEU A 280 12.59 22.45 -32.02
N GLN A 281 13.30 23.56 -31.81
CA GLN A 281 13.04 24.82 -32.53
C GLN A 281 13.31 24.58 -34.01
N LEU A 282 12.25 24.20 -34.74
CA LEU A 282 12.18 24.33 -36.18
C LEU A 282 11.64 25.72 -36.49
N ASP A 283 12.55 26.69 -36.52
CA ASP A 283 12.29 27.98 -37.15
C ASP A 283 12.15 27.74 -38.66
N ASN A 284 10.91 27.89 -39.13
CA ASN A 284 10.57 27.75 -40.54
C ASN A 284 10.71 29.11 -41.22
N ASN A 285 11.57 29.14 -42.24
CA ASN A 285 12.00 30.30 -43.00
C ASN A 285 10.85 31.10 -43.62
N ASN A 286 11.01 32.43 -43.66
CA ASN A 286 10.56 33.22 -44.79
C ASN A 286 11.68 34.16 -45.25
N ALA A 287 11.87 34.16 -46.57
CA ALA A 287 13.05 34.62 -47.28
C ALA A 287 13.18 36.15 -47.33
N PHE A 288 14.39 36.64 -47.09
CA PHE A 288 14.89 37.86 -47.70
C PHE A 288 16.40 37.74 -47.95
N LEU A 289 16.78 37.75 -49.23
CA LEU A 289 18.16 37.74 -49.71
C LEU A 289 18.79 39.11 -49.47
N SER A 290 19.84 39.15 -48.64
CA SER A 290 20.77 40.29 -48.51
C SER A 290 22.22 39.78 -48.57
N PRO A 291 23.14 40.53 -49.18
CA PRO A 291 24.49 40.06 -49.44
C PRO A 291 25.37 40.10 -48.19
N SER A 292 25.98 38.93 -47.92
CA SER A 292 27.32 38.73 -47.36
C SER A 292 27.89 39.84 -46.48
N THR A 293 27.59 39.77 -45.18
CA THR A 293 28.49 40.28 -44.14
C THR A 293 29.12 39.07 -43.47
N GLU A 294 30.43 38.87 -43.66
CA GLU A 294 31.24 37.89 -42.93
C GLU A 294 31.23 38.24 -41.44
N GLN A 295 30.19 37.82 -40.71
CA GLN A 295 30.24 37.79 -39.27
C GLN A 295 31.14 36.61 -38.88
N GLN A 296 32.33 36.93 -38.38
CA GLN A 296 33.14 36.01 -37.60
C GLN A 296 32.30 35.55 -36.41
N GLN A 297 31.56 34.46 -36.59
CA GLN A 297 30.99 33.70 -35.48
C GLN A 297 32.17 33.14 -34.70
N GLN A 298 32.61 33.90 -33.71
CA GLN A 298 33.47 33.43 -32.65
C GLN A 298 32.66 32.33 -31.94
N MET A 299 32.83 31.08 -32.41
CA MET A 299 32.29 29.90 -31.76
C MET A 299 32.91 29.86 -30.37
N ASP A 300 32.14 30.33 -29.39
CA ASP A 300 32.52 30.26 -28.00
C ASP A 300 32.68 28.78 -27.65
N VAL A 301 33.93 28.39 -27.39
CA VAL A 301 34.28 27.01 -27.05
C VAL A 301 33.77 26.77 -25.64
N THR A 302 32.48 26.48 -25.54
CA THR A 302 31.84 26.15 -24.27
C THR A 302 32.46 24.84 -23.80
N THR A 303 33.34 24.92 -22.81
CA THR A 303 33.90 23.74 -22.16
C THR A 303 32.74 23.00 -21.52
N PRO A 304 32.54 21.69 -21.77
CA PRO A 304 31.45 20.95 -21.16
C PRO A 304 31.58 21.07 -19.64
N GLU A 305 30.54 21.60 -18.99
CA GLU A 305 30.48 21.75 -17.53
C GLU A 305 29.57 20.68 -16.94
N LEU A 306 30.12 19.86 -16.03
CA LEU A 306 29.33 18.89 -15.27
C LEU A 306 28.57 19.62 -14.15
N SER A 307 27.28 19.87 -14.37
CA SER A 307 26.39 20.38 -13.33
C SER A 307 25.75 19.22 -12.56
N ILE A 308 26.02 19.13 -11.24
CA ILE A 308 25.39 18.15 -10.35
C ILE A 308 24.37 18.89 -9.51
N GLN A 309 23.10 18.49 -9.62
CA GLN A 309 22.02 19.05 -8.82
C GLN A 309 22.30 18.86 -7.31
N PRO A 310 22.14 19.90 -6.48
CA PRO A 310 22.35 19.78 -5.05
C PRO A 310 21.35 18.78 -4.44
N TYR A 311 21.80 18.08 -3.39
CA TYR A 311 20.92 17.18 -2.65
C TYR A 311 19.75 17.94 -2.03
N SER A 312 18.53 17.58 -2.41
CA SER A 312 17.31 18.05 -1.75
C SER A 312 16.86 17.02 -0.72
N PRO A 313 16.78 17.38 0.58
CA PRO A 313 16.29 16.46 1.60
C PRO A 313 14.86 15.99 1.31
N TYR A 314 14.61 14.71 1.53
CA TYR A 314 13.28 14.13 1.52
C TYR A 314 12.52 14.56 2.78
N VAL A 315 11.35 15.18 2.61
CA VAL A 315 10.51 15.64 3.71
C VAL A 315 9.47 14.55 4.00
N TRP A 316 9.56 13.94 5.19
CA TRP A 316 8.58 12.92 5.64
C TRP A 316 7.22 13.52 5.99
N SER A 317 7.20 14.78 6.45
CA SER A 317 5.93 15.41 6.83
C SER A 317 5.13 15.69 5.57
N ALA A 318 4.00 14.99 5.43
CA ALA A 318 2.98 15.39 4.48
C ALA A 318 2.55 16.83 4.80
N ALA A 319 2.23 17.61 3.76
CA ALA A 319 1.69 18.96 3.94
C ALA A 319 0.38 18.94 4.74
N THR A 320 -0.37 17.84 4.64
CA THR A 320 -1.55 17.53 5.44
C THR A 320 -1.19 16.58 6.59
N PRO A 321 -1.58 16.91 7.85
CA PRO A 321 -1.41 16.00 8.97
C PRO A 321 -2.20 14.72 8.76
N GLY A 322 -1.55 13.57 8.78
CA GLY A 322 -2.26 12.29 8.67
C GLY A 322 -3.07 12.00 9.94
N HIS A 323 -4.20 11.30 9.81
CA HIS A 323 -5.05 10.88 10.92
C HIS A 323 -4.99 9.35 11.09
N PHE A 324 -4.80 8.90 12.34
CA PHE A 324 -4.89 7.47 12.67
C PHE A 324 -6.36 7.08 12.83
N HIS A 325 -6.88 6.32 11.85
CA HIS A 325 -8.26 5.84 11.85
C HIS A 325 -8.25 4.32 11.65
N PRO A 326 -8.24 3.52 12.73
CA PRO A 326 -8.33 2.08 12.59
C PRO A 326 -9.70 1.72 12.02
N HIS A 327 -9.69 1.12 10.83
CA HIS A 327 -10.89 0.65 10.16
C HIS A 327 -11.41 -0.59 10.87
N HIS A 328 -12.73 -0.71 11.02
CA HIS A 328 -13.33 -1.83 11.75
C HIS A 328 -13.01 -3.19 11.13
N TRP A 329 -12.80 -3.27 9.81
CA TRP A 329 -12.35 -4.53 9.18
C TRP A 329 -11.01 -5.00 9.76
N GLN A 330 -10.10 -4.12 10.16
CA GLN A 330 -8.80 -4.49 10.73
C GLN A 330 -8.96 -5.09 12.12
N LEU A 331 -9.85 -4.52 12.92
CA LEU A 331 -10.15 -5.00 14.26
C LEU A 331 -10.83 -6.36 14.21
N PHE A 332 -11.91 -6.48 13.43
CA PHE A 332 -12.69 -7.71 13.35
C PHE A 332 -11.92 -8.85 12.65
N TYR A 333 -11.07 -8.54 11.68
CA TYR A 333 -10.18 -9.53 11.08
C TYR A 333 -9.32 -10.25 12.13
N ILE A 334 -8.71 -9.51 13.05
CA ILE A 334 -7.85 -10.11 14.09
C ILE A 334 -8.70 -10.86 15.12
N LEU A 335 -9.88 -10.34 15.47
CA LEU A 335 -10.79 -11.00 16.41
C LEU A 335 -11.27 -12.38 15.90
N ALA A 336 -11.33 -12.58 14.59
CA ALA A 336 -11.77 -13.85 13.99
C ALA A 336 -10.85 -15.03 14.36
N PHE A 337 -9.58 -14.76 14.71
CA PHE A 337 -8.65 -15.79 15.16
C PHE A 337 -8.93 -16.28 16.59
N PHE A 338 -9.65 -15.48 17.38
CA PHE A 338 -9.94 -15.79 18.78
C PHE A 338 -11.25 -16.55 18.97
N THR A 339 -12.08 -16.67 17.94
CA THR A 339 -13.38 -17.35 17.95
C THR A 339 -13.32 -18.79 17.40
N ARG A 340 -12.21 -19.49 17.65
CA ARG A 340 -11.88 -20.78 17.02
C ARG A 340 -12.14 -22.02 17.87
N PHE A 341 -12.96 -21.93 18.90
CA PHE A 341 -13.28 -23.10 19.72
C PHE A 341 -14.39 -23.90 19.08
N ASP A 342 -14.34 -25.23 19.21
CA ASP A 342 -15.44 -26.11 18.78
C ASP A 342 -16.61 -26.06 19.78
N HIS A 343 -17.18 -24.87 19.94
CA HIS A 343 -18.26 -24.58 20.87
C HIS A 343 -19.25 -23.63 20.21
N TRP A 344 -20.55 -23.84 20.42
CA TRP A 344 -21.60 -23.06 19.74
C TRP A 344 -21.49 -21.55 20.00
N VAL A 345 -21.13 -21.12 21.21
CA VAL A 345 -20.88 -19.70 21.53
C VAL A 345 -19.72 -19.14 20.71
N SER A 346 -18.66 -19.92 20.52
CA SER A 346 -17.51 -19.49 19.72
C SER A 346 -17.86 -19.39 18.24
N ARG A 347 -18.67 -20.34 17.73
CA ARG A 347 -19.23 -20.32 16.37
C ARG A 347 -20.12 -19.10 16.13
N VAL A 348 -20.99 -18.74 17.08
CA VAL A 348 -21.77 -17.48 17.04
C VAL A 348 -20.84 -16.27 17.01
N GLY A 349 -19.84 -16.23 17.88
CA GLY A 349 -18.84 -15.17 17.92
C GLY A 349 -18.08 -15.03 16.60
N GLY A 350 -17.66 -16.14 16.01
CA GLY A 350 -16.99 -16.17 14.71
C GLY A 350 -17.87 -15.63 13.59
N GLY A 351 -19.15 -16.03 13.56
CA GLY A 351 -20.11 -15.49 12.60
C GLY A 351 -20.31 -13.97 12.73
N ILE A 352 -20.46 -13.48 13.96
CA ILE A 352 -20.57 -12.03 14.25
C ILE A 352 -19.35 -11.28 13.75
N VAL A 353 -18.15 -11.76 14.12
CA VAL A 353 -16.89 -11.09 13.78
C VAL A 353 -16.64 -11.09 12.28
N LEU A 354 -16.87 -12.22 11.60
CA LEU A 354 -16.78 -12.32 10.13
C LEU A 354 -17.76 -11.38 9.44
N ALA A 355 -18.98 -11.22 9.96
CA ALA A 355 -19.98 -10.33 9.40
C ALA A 355 -19.58 -8.86 9.54
N CYS A 356 -19.11 -8.44 10.72
CA CYS A 356 -18.62 -7.08 10.92
C CYS A 356 -17.37 -6.78 10.07
N TYR A 357 -16.48 -7.76 9.92
CA TYR A 357 -15.32 -7.69 9.03
C TYR A 357 -15.75 -7.43 7.58
N MET A 358 -16.63 -8.27 7.06
CA MET A 358 -17.09 -8.18 5.68
C MET A 358 -17.91 -6.93 5.42
N GLN A 359 -18.75 -6.50 6.38
CA GLN A 359 -19.52 -5.27 6.23
C GLN A 359 -18.61 -4.06 5.95
N GLY A 360 -17.48 -3.94 6.65
CA GLY A 360 -16.54 -2.83 6.43
C GLY A 360 -15.91 -2.82 5.05
N ILE A 361 -15.54 -3.99 4.55
CA ILE A 361 -14.97 -4.11 3.20
C ILE A 361 -16.01 -3.76 2.14
N MET A 362 -17.24 -4.24 2.31
CA MET A 362 -18.30 -3.99 1.34
C MET A 362 -18.68 -2.51 1.31
N ALA A 363 -18.91 -1.90 2.48
CA ALA A 363 -19.30 -0.51 2.62
C ALA A 363 -18.20 0.48 2.20
N TYR A 364 -16.96 0.26 2.66
CA TYR A 364 -15.88 1.25 2.57
C TYR A 364 -14.67 0.75 1.77
N GLY A 365 -14.36 -0.55 1.87
CA GLY A 365 -13.22 -1.19 1.18
C GLY A 365 -11.98 -1.28 2.05
N TYR A 366 -10.86 -1.66 1.46
CA TYR A 366 -9.56 -1.64 2.14
C TYR A 366 -8.92 -0.27 2.01
N ASP A 367 -9.25 0.62 2.94
CA ASP A 367 -8.63 1.94 3.06
C ASP A 367 -7.33 1.90 3.88
N TYR A 368 -6.54 2.96 3.74
CA TYR A 368 -5.25 3.10 4.41
C TYR A 368 -5.45 3.32 5.92
N LEU A 369 -4.52 2.81 6.74
CA LEU A 369 -4.51 2.97 8.20
C LEU A 369 -4.29 4.41 8.66
N ILE A 370 -3.56 5.17 7.84
CA ILE A 370 -3.29 6.57 8.05
C ILE A 370 -3.91 7.28 6.85
N GLU A 371 -4.96 8.03 7.12
CA GLU A 371 -5.65 8.84 6.13
C GLU A 371 -4.99 10.22 6.08
N GLU A 372 -4.88 10.81 4.90
CA GLU A 372 -4.33 12.15 4.67
C GLU A 372 -5.34 13.27 4.92
#